data_AF-A0AAN7TLG2-F1
#
_entry.id   AF-A0AAN7TLG2-F1
#
_cell.length_a   1.000
_cell.length_b   1.000
_cell.length_c   1.000
_cell.angle_alpha   90.00
_cell.angle_beta   90.00
_cell.angle_gamma   90.00
#
_symmetry.space_group_name_H-M   'P 1'
#
loop_
_entity.id
_entity.type
_entity.pdbx_description
1 polymer ?
#
loop_
_entity_poly.entity_id
_entity_poly.type
_entity_poly.pdbx_seq_one_letter_code
_entity_poly.pdbx_strand_id
1 'polypeptide(L)'
;MHTSTALLIAALASVGLAQRPADVSICDYYTEHIFPVNNATNQKAVIVAVVNTAVIGNYTHDAQKTDIAVPGILAANATYNSTSVNLLPYFDGSLASSNQGGAQGVSVNFLDGGGATPLTQNMPANGNSSNQYALLTHLYEYFGAVLGCTEYGKTGFPTYAGETSMYNVHKYMALDAMQVGYFIEQVGLSAASWGVSADDCKIVGTTLEAVFGHKCSAPAAVLPADFY
;
A
#
# COMPACT_ATOMS: atom_id res chain seq x y z
N MET A 1 -43.17 -3.92 53.15
CA MET A 1 -43.14 -3.01 51.98
C MET A 1 -41.75 -3.15 51.38
N HIS A 2 -41.65 -3.78 50.20
CA HIS A 2 -40.38 -4.03 49.50
C HIS A 2 -40.00 -2.79 48.69
N THR A 3 -38.83 -2.22 48.94
CA THR A 3 -38.23 -1.21 48.06
C THR A 3 -37.08 -1.85 47.31
N SER A 4 -37.36 -2.29 46.08
CA SER A 4 -36.34 -2.72 45.12
C SER A 4 -35.67 -1.48 44.52
N THR A 5 -34.40 -1.25 44.86
CA THR A 5 -33.57 -0.24 44.20
C THR A 5 -33.03 -0.85 42.91
N ALA A 6 -33.52 -0.37 41.76
CA ALA A 6 -33.05 -0.81 40.45
C ALA A 6 -31.63 -0.26 40.20
N LEU A 7 -30.67 -1.17 39.98
CA LEU A 7 -29.36 -0.80 39.42
C LEU A 7 -29.54 -0.45 37.94
N LEU A 8 -29.26 0.82 37.58
CA LEU A 8 -29.05 1.24 36.21
C LEU A 8 -27.63 0.83 35.80
N ILE A 9 -27.51 -0.20 34.96
CA ILE A 9 -26.26 -0.55 34.27
C ILE A 9 -26.18 0.38 33.05
N ALA A 10 -25.26 1.34 33.07
CA ALA A 10 -24.93 2.13 31.89
C ALA A 10 -24.22 1.20 30.89
N ALA A 11 -24.87 0.95 29.74
CA ALA A 11 -24.23 0.30 28.61
C ALA A 11 -23.13 1.23 28.09
N LEU A 12 -21.86 0.85 28.29
CA LEU A 12 -20.76 1.43 27.52
C LEU A 12 -21.00 1.04 26.06
N ALA A 13 -21.45 2.00 25.26
CA ALA A 13 -21.37 1.87 23.81
C ALA A 13 -19.88 1.84 23.46
N SER A 14 -19.34 0.63 23.31
CA SER A 14 -18.11 0.44 22.54
C SER A 14 -18.40 1.03 21.15
N VAL A 15 -17.77 2.17 20.84
CA VAL A 15 -17.60 2.61 19.45
C VAL A 15 -16.72 1.56 18.78
N GLY A 16 -17.35 0.46 18.38
CA GLY A 16 -16.77 -0.42 17.38
C GLY A 16 -16.64 0.43 16.12
N LEU A 17 -15.44 0.46 15.54
CA LEU A 17 -15.32 0.85 14.14
C LEU A 17 -16.36 0.02 13.39
N ALA A 18 -17.28 0.68 12.69
CA ALA A 18 -18.23 -0.05 11.87
C ALA A 18 -17.41 -0.97 10.96
N GLN A 19 -17.77 -2.25 10.90
CA GLN A 19 -17.14 -3.16 9.96
C GLN A 19 -17.55 -2.70 8.56
N ARG A 20 -16.59 -2.61 7.63
CA ARG A 20 -16.90 -2.35 6.22
C ARG A 20 -17.98 -3.32 5.73
N PRO A 21 -19.08 -2.83 5.14
CA PRO A 21 -20.07 -3.69 4.50
C PRO A 21 -19.43 -4.56 3.42
N ALA A 22 -19.83 -5.83 3.32
CA ALA A 22 -19.20 -6.80 2.42
C ALA A 22 -19.30 -6.42 0.93
N ASP A 23 -20.29 -5.61 0.56
CA ASP A 23 -20.58 -5.12 -0.79
C ASP A 23 -19.90 -3.77 -1.13
N VAL A 24 -19.25 -3.12 -0.16
CA VAL A 24 -18.47 -1.89 -0.39
C VAL A 24 -16.99 -2.24 -0.48
N SER A 25 -16.27 -1.74 -1.47
CA SER A 25 -14.83 -2.02 -1.60
C SER A 25 -14.03 -1.39 -0.44
N ILE A 26 -12.81 -1.90 -0.21
CA ILE A 26 -11.90 -1.33 0.80
C ILE A 26 -11.63 0.14 0.49
N CYS A 27 -11.28 0.46 -0.77
CA CYS A 27 -10.97 1.82 -1.18
C CYS A 27 -12.14 2.79 -0.97
N ASP A 28 -13.34 2.41 -1.41
CA ASP A 28 -14.53 3.26 -1.31
C ASP A 28 -14.87 3.54 0.16
N TYR A 29 -14.87 2.49 0.99
CA TYR A 29 -15.18 2.59 2.40
C TYR A 29 -14.26 3.57 3.12
N TYR A 30 -12.94 3.41 2.99
CA TYR A 30 -11.99 4.28 3.68
C TYR A 30 -11.90 5.67 3.05
N THR A 31 -12.24 5.82 1.77
CA THR A 31 -12.35 7.16 1.16
C THR A 31 -13.43 7.99 1.83
N GLU A 32 -14.61 7.43 2.10
CA GLU A 32 -15.70 8.13 2.79
C GLU A 32 -15.42 8.41 4.27
N HIS A 33 -14.56 7.60 4.91
CA HIS A 33 -14.14 7.82 6.30
C HIS A 33 -13.04 8.88 6.43
N ILE A 34 -12.21 9.04 5.40
CA ILE A 34 -11.10 10.00 5.39
C ILE A 34 -11.52 11.34 4.78
N PHE A 35 -12.35 11.31 3.73
CA PHE A 35 -12.79 12.47 2.96
C PHE A 35 -14.33 12.54 2.90
N PRO A 36 -14.90 13.75 2.79
CA PRO A 36 -16.36 13.95 2.83
C PRO A 36 -17.11 13.43 1.59
N VAL A 37 -16.41 13.12 0.49
CA VAL A 37 -17.02 12.67 -0.77
C VAL A 37 -16.18 11.57 -1.39
N ASN A 38 -16.81 10.50 -1.84
CA ASN A 38 -16.17 9.45 -2.64
C ASN A 38 -16.12 9.86 -4.13
N ASN A 39 -14.92 10.18 -4.63
CA ASN A 39 -14.68 10.53 -6.04
C ASN A 39 -13.23 10.13 -6.43
N ALA A 40 -12.91 10.15 -7.74
CA ALA A 40 -11.59 9.78 -8.25
C ALA A 40 -10.41 10.50 -7.57
N THR A 41 -10.55 11.79 -7.27
CA THR A 41 -9.50 12.59 -6.63
C THR A 41 -9.26 12.14 -5.20
N ASN A 42 -10.33 11.93 -4.43
CA ASN A 42 -10.24 11.54 -3.04
C ASN A 42 -9.81 10.07 -2.88
N GLN A 43 -10.28 9.16 -3.75
CA GLN A 43 -9.79 7.78 -3.78
C GLN A 43 -8.28 7.76 -4.04
N LYS A 44 -7.81 8.49 -5.07
CA LYS A 44 -6.39 8.62 -5.33
C LYS A 44 -5.63 9.24 -4.17
N ALA A 45 -6.18 10.23 -3.48
CA ALA A 45 -5.53 10.85 -2.32
C ALA A 45 -5.32 9.86 -1.18
N VAL A 46 -6.30 8.99 -0.87
CA VAL A 46 -6.13 7.90 0.11
C VAL A 46 -5.02 6.95 -0.34
N ILE A 47 -5.03 6.54 -1.60
CA ILE A 47 -4.03 5.60 -2.13
C ILE A 47 -2.62 6.21 -2.09
N VAL A 48 -2.46 7.47 -2.49
CA VAL A 48 -1.17 8.19 -2.42
C VAL A 48 -0.66 8.23 -0.99
N ALA A 49 -1.53 8.57 -0.04
CA ALA A 49 -1.19 8.62 1.38
C ALA A 49 -0.71 7.26 1.92
N VAL A 50 -1.43 6.19 1.63
CA VAL A 50 -1.07 4.82 2.06
C VAL A 50 0.19 4.32 1.34
N VAL A 51 0.32 4.52 0.03
CA VAL A 51 1.52 4.07 -0.71
C VAL A 51 2.74 4.85 -0.25
N ASN A 52 2.68 6.17 -0.12
CA ASN A 52 3.82 6.96 0.34
C ASN A 52 4.23 6.57 1.75
N THR A 53 3.27 6.38 2.65
CA THR A 53 3.56 5.93 4.02
C THR A 53 4.19 4.54 4.03
N ALA A 54 3.78 3.63 3.16
CA ALA A 54 4.42 2.32 3.02
C ALA A 54 5.86 2.45 2.46
N VAL A 55 6.10 3.41 1.56
CA VAL A 55 7.42 3.59 0.95
C VAL A 55 8.42 4.24 1.91
N ILE A 56 8.06 5.38 2.50
CA ILE A 56 8.99 6.23 3.28
C ILE A 56 8.74 6.22 4.80
N GLY A 57 7.73 5.50 5.26
CA GLY A 57 7.31 5.51 6.66
C GLY A 57 6.40 6.68 6.98
N ASN A 58 6.05 6.85 8.26
CA ASN A 58 5.22 7.98 8.67
C ASN A 58 5.93 9.30 8.38
N TYR A 59 5.27 10.18 7.62
CA TYR A 59 5.67 11.57 7.45
C TYR A 59 4.65 12.48 8.12
N THR A 60 5.11 13.61 8.65
CA THR A 60 4.24 14.58 9.33
C THR A 60 3.30 15.21 8.32
N HIS A 61 2.09 14.71 8.31
CA HIS A 61 0.89 15.43 7.90
C HIS A 61 -0.07 15.35 9.08
N ASP A 62 -0.90 16.37 9.28
CA ASP A 62 -1.97 16.44 10.31
C ASP A 62 -3.04 15.31 10.19
N ALA A 63 -2.74 14.25 9.42
CA ALA A 63 -3.62 13.20 8.97
C ALA A 63 -3.25 11.80 9.50
N GLN A 64 -2.22 11.64 10.34
CA GLN A 64 -2.04 10.37 11.06
C GLN A 64 -3.29 10.12 11.91
N LYS A 65 -4.07 9.11 11.51
CA LYS A 65 -5.33 8.75 12.20
C LYS A 65 -5.06 7.97 13.48
N THR A 66 -3.84 7.47 13.67
CA THR A 66 -3.45 6.55 14.75
C THR A 66 -1.98 6.76 15.16
N ASP A 67 -1.61 6.21 16.32
CA ASP A 67 -0.22 6.19 16.83
C ASP A 67 0.61 5.00 16.28
N ILE A 68 0.26 4.46 15.11
CA ILE A 68 0.95 3.30 14.52
C ILE A 68 2.23 3.75 13.80
N ALA A 69 3.37 3.28 14.30
CA ALA A 69 4.67 3.51 13.70
C ALA A 69 4.87 2.66 12.42
N VAL A 70 5.26 3.31 11.33
CA VAL A 70 5.55 2.73 10.03
C VAL A 70 6.97 3.14 9.64
N PRO A 71 7.95 2.22 9.65
CA PRO A 71 9.30 2.50 9.19
C PRO A 71 9.43 2.81 7.69
N GLY A 72 8.62 2.14 6.86
CA GLY A 72 8.67 2.22 5.40
C GLY A 72 9.65 1.25 4.76
N ILE A 73 9.39 0.84 3.52
CA ILE A 73 10.24 -0.13 2.81
C ILE A 73 11.66 0.40 2.53
N LEU A 74 11.84 1.72 2.48
CA LEU A 74 13.15 2.35 2.27
C LEU A 74 13.98 2.52 3.55
N ALA A 75 13.47 2.05 4.70
CA ALA A 75 14.24 2.07 5.94
C ALA A 75 15.50 1.20 5.83
N ALA A 76 16.68 1.81 5.92
CA ALA A 76 17.96 1.15 5.69
C ALA A 76 18.35 0.12 6.78
N ASN A 77 17.75 0.23 7.97
CA ASN A 77 18.07 -0.60 9.15
C ASN A 77 16.79 -1.30 9.67
N ALA A 78 16.00 -1.86 8.77
CA ALA A 78 14.77 -2.54 9.15
C ALA A 78 15.04 -3.95 9.70
N THR A 79 14.07 -4.46 10.46
CA THR A 79 14.10 -5.83 10.98
C THR A 79 12.74 -6.46 10.79
N TYR A 80 12.70 -7.68 10.28
CA TYR A 80 11.50 -8.50 10.17
C TYR A 80 11.77 -9.88 10.77
N ASN A 81 10.92 -10.33 11.71
CA ASN A 81 11.15 -11.58 12.46
C ASN A 81 12.58 -11.72 13.00
N SER A 82 13.09 -10.65 13.64
CA SER A 82 14.45 -10.57 14.18
C SER A 82 15.58 -10.72 13.14
N THR A 83 15.27 -10.69 11.85
CA THR A 83 16.24 -10.70 10.75
C THR A 83 16.38 -9.30 10.16
N SER A 84 17.62 -8.85 9.96
CA SER A 84 17.89 -7.57 9.30
C SER A 84 17.40 -7.63 7.85
N VAL A 85 16.63 -6.62 7.45
CA VAL A 85 16.09 -6.49 6.08
C VAL A 85 16.45 -5.11 5.56
N ASN A 86 16.87 -5.03 4.30
CA ASN A 86 17.09 -3.77 3.62
C ASN A 86 16.61 -3.91 2.16
N LEU A 87 15.57 -3.16 1.81
CA LEU A 87 15.04 -3.13 0.45
C LEU A 87 15.57 -1.94 -0.37
N LEU A 88 16.21 -0.95 0.26
CA LEU A 88 16.72 0.25 -0.42
C LEU A 88 17.57 -0.04 -1.68
N PRO A 89 18.47 -1.05 -1.69
CA PRO A 89 19.30 -1.34 -2.87
C PRO A 89 18.53 -1.72 -4.14
N TYR A 90 17.26 -2.12 -4.01
CA TYR A 90 16.38 -2.39 -5.16
C TYR A 90 15.81 -1.12 -5.79
N PHE A 91 15.86 0.00 -5.07
CA PHE A 91 15.27 1.28 -5.48
C PHE A 91 16.32 2.33 -5.85
N ASP A 92 17.52 2.29 -5.28
CA ASP A 92 18.54 3.32 -5.47
C ASP A 92 19.48 3.06 -6.68
N GLY A 93 19.29 1.96 -7.40
CA GLY A 93 20.10 1.56 -8.55
C GLY A 93 21.36 0.75 -8.19
N SER A 94 21.57 0.42 -6.92
CA SER A 94 22.71 -0.40 -6.47
C SER A 94 22.65 -1.84 -6.98
N LEU A 95 21.44 -2.38 -7.25
CA LEU A 95 21.24 -3.73 -7.75
C LEU A 95 20.76 -3.75 -9.21
N ALA A 96 21.28 -4.70 -9.98
CA ALA A 96 20.79 -5.01 -11.32
C ALA A 96 19.53 -5.89 -11.25
N SER A 97 18.45 -5.33 -10.70
CA SER A 97 17.24 -6.08 -10.32
C SER A 97 16.00 -5.74 -11.13
N SER A 98 16.04 -4.70 -11.97
CA SER A 98 14.87 -4.24 -12.72
C SER A 98 14.71 -5.00 -14.04
N ASN A 99 13.49 -5.42 -14.37
CA ASN A 99 13.21 -6.00 -15.67
C ASN A 99 12.84 -4.91 -16.71
N GLN A 100 13.63 -4.80 -17.78
CA GLN A 100 13.33 -3.94 -18.94
C GLN A 100 13.10 -4.74 -20.24
N GLY A 101 12.60 -5.98 -20.12
CA GLY A 101 12.29 -6.87 -21.25
C GLY A 101 13.48 -7.69 -21.77
N GLY A 102 14.67 -7.50 -21.20
CA GLY A 102 15.88 -8.26 -21.53
C GLY A 102 16.02 -9.59 -20.78
N ALA A 103 17.13 -10.29 -21.06
CA ALA A 103 17.46 -11.59 -20.46
C ALA A 103 18.09 -11.51 -19.05
N GLN A 104 18.35 -10.31 -18.55
CA GLN A 104 18.95 -10.06 -17.25
C GLN A 104 18.36 -8.79 -16.63
N GLY A 105 18.51 -8.66 -15.31
CA GLY A 105 18.14 -7.43 -14.60
C GLY A 105 19.10 -6.28 -14.93
N VAL A 106 18.60 -5.06 -14.83
CA VAL A 106 19.38 -3.83 -15.02
C VAL A 106 19.26 -2.92 -13.80
N SER A 107 20.32 -2.15 -13.54
CA SER A 107 20.34 -1.15 -12.47
C SER A 107 19.52 0.06 -12.88
N VAL A 108 18.49 0.37 -12.11
CA VAL A 108 17.63 1.55 -12.30
C VAL A 108 17.50 2.25 -10.96
N ASN A 109 17.75 3.55 -10.94
CA ASN A 109 17.52 4.38 -9.78
C ASN A 109 16.08 4.91 -9.83
N PHE A 110 15.21 4.34 -9.00
CA PHE A 110 13.82 4.77 -8.78
C PHE A 110 13.68 5.86 -7.72
N LEU A 111 14.78 6.43 -7.23
CA LEU A 111 14.82 7.57 -6.32
C LEU A 111 15.38 8.83 -7.02
N ASP A 112 15.46 8.80 -8.35
CA ASP A 112 15.96 9.88 -9.21
C ASP A 112 15.01 11.09 -9.33
N GLY A 113 13.81 11.00 -8.74
CA GLY A 113 12.80 12.06 -8.72
C GLY A 113 12.84 12.96 -7.47
N GLY A 114 13.86 12.85 -6.62
CA GLY A 114 13.95 13.58 -5.35
C GLY A 114 13.82 12.70 -4.10
N GLY A 115 13.70 11.38 -4.28
CA GLY A 115 13.63 10.40 -3.21
C GLY A 115 12.43 10.61 -2.30
N ALA A 116 12.66 10.53 -0.98
CA ALA A 116 11.59 10.65 0.01
C ALA A 116 10.96 12.05 0.09
N THR A 117 11.71 13.11 -0.23
CA THR A 117 11.26 14.51 -0.08
C THR A 117 9.90 14.79 -0.75
N PRO A 118 9.69 14.54 -2.06
CA PRO A 118 8.38 14.74 -2.69
C PRO A 118 7.28 13.86 -2.09
N LEU A 119 7.61 12.66 -1.61
CA LEU A 119 6.62 11.74 -1.02
C LEU A 119 6.04 12.28 0.28
N THR A 120 6.83 13.03 1.07
CA THR A 120 6.35 13.76 2.26
C THR A 120 5.29 14.83 1.95
N GLN A 121 5.21 15.24 0.68
CA GLN A 121 4.26 16.24 0.18
C GLN A 121 3.12 15.60 -0.63
N ASN A 122 2.93 14.28 -0.53
CA ASN A 122 1.98 13.52 -1.36
C ASN A 122 2.25 13.64 -2.87
N MET A 123 3.50 13.88 -3.26
CA MET A 123 3.92 13.95 -4.66
C MET A 123 4.73 12.72 -5.03
N PRO A 124 4.50 12.09 -6.21
CA PRO A 124 5.28 10.93 -6.63
C PRO A 124 6.77 11.25 -6.84
N ALA A 125 7.09 12.46 -7.29
CA ALA A 125 8.43 12.97 -7.55
C ALA A 125 8.40 14.50 -7.71
N ASN A 126 9.55 15.15 -7.78
CA ASN A 126 9.70 16.59 -8.07
C ASN A 126 9.26 16.98 -9.49
N GLY A 127 9.15 16.01 -10.40
CA GLY A 127 8.74 16.20 -11.79
C GLY A 127 8.20 14.90 -12.38
N ASN A 128 7.76 14.93 -13.64
CA ASN A 128 7.01 13.85 -14.27
C ASN A 128 7.80 12.96 -15.25
N SER A 129 9.13 13.10 -15.29
CA SER A 129 10.00 12.38 -16.24
C SER A 129 10.96 11.38 -15.58
N SER A 130 10.94 11.27 -14.26
CA SER A 130 11.86 10.42 -13.49
C SER A 130 11.37 8.96 -13.42
N ASN A 131 12.28 8.01 -13.19
CA ASN A 131 11.89 6.63 -12.90
C ASN A 131 11.07 6.55 -11.61
N GLN A 132 11.38 7.41 -10.64
CA GLN A 132 10.58 7.56 -9.43
C GLN A 132 9.14 7.93 -9.75
N TYR A 133 8.92 8.94 -10.60
CA TYR A 133 7.57 9.34 -10.99
C TYR A 133 6.81 8.15 -11.58
N ALA A 134 7.42 7.45 -12.53
CA ALA A 134 6.83 6.29 -13.17
C ALA A 134 6.50 5.17 -12.17
N LEU A 135 7.44 4.83 -11.28
CA LEU A 135 7.23 3.81 -10.25
C LEU A 135 6.08 4.18 -9.33
N LEU A 136 6.09 5.39 -8.75
CA LEU A 136 5.12 5.77 -7.74
C LEU A 136 3.72 5.93 -8.32
N THR A 137 3.58 6.49 -9.52
CA THR A 137 2.25 6.55 -10.17
C THR A 137 1.73 5.15 -10.49
N HIS A 138 2.59 4.24 -10.97
CA HIS A 138 2.21 2.84 -11.18
C HIS A 138 1.77 2.16 -9.88
N LEU A 139 2.45 2.41 -8.75
CA LEU A 139 2.03 1.87 -7.46
C LEU A 139 0.67 2.41 -7.04
N TYR A 140 0.40 3.71 -7.24
CA TYR A 140 -0.91 4.29 -6.92
C TYR A 140 -2.03 3.65 -7.76
N GLU A 141 -1.79 3.47 -9.05
CA GLU A 141 -2.75 2.86 -9.96
C GLU A 141 -2.98 1.38 -9.62
N TYR A 142 -1.90 0.63 -9.39
CA TYR A 142 -1.94 -0.78 -9.01
C TYR A 142 -2.73 -0.99 -7.71
N PHE A 143 -2.41 -0.24 -6.65
CA PHE A 143 -3.14 -0.36 -5.38
C PHE A 143 -4.57 0.17 -5.47
N GLY A 144 -4.84 1.13 -6.35
CA GLY A 144 -6.20 1.55 -6.67
C GLY A 144 -7.07 0.39 -7.15
N ALA A 145 -6.55 -0.38 -8.09
CA ALA A 145 -7.24 -1.54 -8.62
C ALA A 145 -7.32 -2.70 -7.60
N VAL A 146 -6.24 -3.01 -6.89
CA VAL A 146 -6.20 -4.05 -5.85
C VAL A 146 -7.21 -3.81 -4.73
N LEU A 147 -7.38 -2.55 -4.33
CA LEU A 147 -8.29 -2.16 -3.24
C LEU A 147 -9.73 -1.92 -3.73
N GLY A 148 -9.99 -2.09 -5.03
CA GLY A 148 -11.32 -2.00 -5.62
C GLY A 148 -11.89 -0.58 -5.69
N CYS A 149 -11.04 0.43 -5.86
CA CYS A 149 -11.47 1.82 -6.05
C CYS A 149 -12.44 1.94 -7.24
N THR A 150 -13.69 2.34 -7.00
CA THR A 150 -14.73 2.38 -8.07
C THR A 150 -14.57 3.54 -9.06
N GLU A 151 -13.79 4.55 -8.71
CA GLU A 151 -13.50 5.71 -9.57
C GLU A 151 -12.14 5.60 -10.26
N TYR A 152 -11.45 4.46 -10.11
CA TYR A 152 -10.25 4.11 -10.87
C TYR A 152 -10.54 4.04 -12.37
N GLY A 153 -9.59 4.50 -13.18
CA GLY A 153 -9.73 4.66 -14.62
C GLY A 153 -10.46 5.93 -15.06
N LYS A 154 -10.98 6.74 -14.13
CA LYS A 154 -11.61 8.03 -14.44
C LYS A 154 -10.60 9.18 -14.38
N THR A 155 -11.00 10.35 -14.88
CA THR A 155 -10.17 11.56 -14.85
C THR A 155 -9.68 11.87 -13.44
N GLY A 156 -8.36 11.98 -13.29
CA GLY A 156 -7.70 12.20 -12.00
C GLY A 156 -7.13 10.93 -11.37
N PHE A 157 -7.69 9.76 -11.67
CA PHE A 157 -7.22 8.45 -11.21
C PHE A 157 -7.11 7.46 -12.37
N PRO A 158 -6.00 7.52 -13.14
CA PRO A 158 -5.83 6.68 -14.33
C PRO A 158 -5.74 5.18 -14.01
N THR A 159 -5.91 4.36 -15.04
CA THR A 159 -5.71 2.91 -14.95
C THR A 159 -4.22 2.56 -14.93
N TYR A 160 -3.87 1.53 -14.17
CA TYR A 160 -2.59 0.84 -14.19
C TYR A 160 -2.29 0.36 -15.60
N ALA A 161 -1.27 0.96 -16.21
CA ALA A 161 -0.81 0.62 -17.55
C ALA A 161 0.41 -0.30 -17.55
N GLY A 162 0.79 -0.86 -16.39
CA GLY A 162 1.93 -1.75 -16.25
C GLY A 162 1.65 -3.20 -16.61
N GLU A 163 2.71 -4.00 -16.61
CA GLU A 163 2.64 -5.47 -16.76
C GLU A 163 1.96 -6.09 -15.54
N THR A 164 0.93 -6.91 -15.74
CA THR A 164 0.16 -7.51 -14.63
C THR A 164 0.76 -8.80 -14.09
N SER A 165 1.64 -9.44 -14.85
CA SER A 165 2.43 -10.56 -14.35
C SER A 165 3.47 -10.06 -13.36
N MET A 166 3.16 -10.15 -12.06
CA MET A 166 4.07 -9.71 -11.01
C MET A 166 5.36 -10.54 -10.97
N TYR A 167 5.30 -11.78 -11.44
CA TYR A 167 6.50 -12.56 -11.73
C TYR A 167 7.37 -11.84 -12.77
N ASN A 168 6.81 -11.44 -13.92
CA ASN A 168 7.60 -10.78 -14.96
C ASN A 168 8.20 -9.47 -14.46
N VAL A 169 7.45 -8.67 -13.70
CA VAL A 169 7.94 -7.39 -13.17
C VAL A 169 9.11 -7.60 -12.18
N HIS A 170 9.04 -8.61 -11.31
CA HIS A 170 9.96 -8.75 -10.17
C HIS A 170 10.97 -9.92 -10.27
N LYS A 171 10.97 -10.70 -11.36
CA LYS A 171 11.79 -11.94 -11.50
C LYS A 171 13.30 -11.77 -11.29
N TYR A 172 13.86 -10.57 -11.47
CA TYR A 172 15.29 -10.30 -11.29
C TYR A 172 15.65 -9.74 -9.91
N MET A 173 14.68 -9.51 -9.01
CA MET A 173 14.96 -9.01 -7.66
C MET A 173 15.48 -10.10 -6.71
N ALA A 174 15.26 -11.37 -7.01
CA ALA A 174 15.72 -12.50 -6.20
C ALA A 174 15.38 -12.37 -4.70
N LEU A 175 14.22 -11.78 -4.38
CA LEU A 175 13.81 -11.53 -2.99
C LEU A 175 13.70 -12.83 -2.18
N ASP A 176 14.09 -12.77 -0.92
CA ASP A 176 13.82 -13.83 0.06
C ASP A 176 12.50 -13.62 0.81
N ALA A 177 12.11 -14.61 1.62
CA ALA A 177 10.86 -14.57 2.35
C ALA A 177 10.81 -13.47 3.43
N MET A 178 11.97 -13.06 3.98
CA MET A 178 12.02 -11.98 4.98
C MET A 178 11.83 -10.63 4.31
N GLN A 179 12.41 -10.44 3.12
CA GLN A 179 12.21 -9.25 2.30
C GLN A 179 10.77 -9.09 1.81
N VAL A 180 10.14 -10.16 1.34
CA VAL A 180 8.72 -10.14 0.95
C VAL A 180 7.82 -9.92 2.16
N GLY A 181 8.07 -10.63 3.26
CA GLY A 181 7.30 -10.46 4.51
C GLY A 181 7.40 -9.03 5.06
N TYR A 182 8.59 -8.43 5.03
CA TYR A 182 8.78 -7.03 5.41
C TYR A 182 8.01 -6.07 4.51
N PHE A 183 8.06 -6.26 3.18
CA PHE A 183 7.28 -5.44 2.24
C PHE A 183 5.78 -5.50 2.57
N ILE A 184 5.23 -6.69 2.78
CA ILE A 184 3.80 -6.88 3.11
C ILE A 184 3.46 -6.24 4.46
N GLU A 185 4.34 -6.39 5.47
CA GLU A 185 4.16 -5.74 6.77
C GLU A 185 4.11 -4.21 6.65
N GLN A 186 5.00 -3.59 5.87
CA GLN A 186 5.00 -2.14 5.69
C GLN A 186 3.73 -1.63 4.98
N VAL A 187 3.18 -2.39 4.04
CA VAL A 187 1.87 -2.07 3.42
C VAL A 187 0.75 -2.15 4.46
N GLY A 188 0.73 -3.20 5.28
CA GLY A 188 -0.29 -3.38 6.31
C GLY A 188 -0.23 -2.33 7.43
N LEU A 189 0.97 -2.03 7.93
CA LEU A 189 1.21 -0.98 8.92
C LEU A 189 0.84 0.40 8.37
N SER A 190 1.17 0.67 7.11
CA SER A 190 0.75 1.89 6.43
C SER A 190 -0.76 2.02 6.41
N ALA A 191 -1.49 1.03 5.89
CA ALA A 191 -2.95 1.07 5.84
C ALA A 191 -3.55 1.26 7.25
N ALA A 192 -3.07 0.52 8.23
CA ALA A 192 -3.51 0.65 9.62
C ALA A 192 -3.26 2.06 10.18
N SER A 193 -2.12 2.68 9.85
CA SER A 193 -1.80 4.05 10.30
C SER A 193 -2.80 5.11 9.81
N TRP A 194 -3.49 4.81 8.71
CA TRP A 194 -4.57 5.59 8.11
C TRP A 194 -5.97 5.17 8.58
N GLY A 195 -6.07 4.30 9.58
CA GLY A 195 -7.33 3.88 10.20
C GLY A 195 -8.01 2.70 9.50
N VAL A 196 -7.31 2.00 8.59
CA VAL A 196 -7.83 0.76 8.00
C VAL A 196 -7.92 -0.33 9.08
N SER A 197 -9.06 -1.04 9.10
CA SER A 197 -9.31 -2.11 10.07
C SER A 197 -8.31 -3.26 9.91
N ALA A 198 -8.06 -3.98 11.00
CA ALA A 198 -7.16 -5.14 10.97
C ALA A 198 -7.64 -6.22 9.99
N ASP A 199 -8.96 -6.41 9.84
CA ASP A 199 -9.53 -7.39 8.92
C ASP A 199 -9.27 -7.00 7.46
N ASP A 200 -9.44 -5.72 7.11
CA ASP A 200 -9.15 -5.25 5.75
C ASP A 200 -7.64 -5.25 5.46
N CYS A 201 -6.80 -4.89 6.42
CA CYS A 201 -5.34 -5.04 6.29
C CYS A 201 -4.95 -6.51 6.04
N LYS A 202 -5.62 -7.46 6.70
CA LYS A 202 -5.39 -8.90 6.50
C LYS A 202 -5.80 -9.35 5.09
N ILE A 203 -6.90 -8.83 4.55
CA ILE A 203 -7.31 -9.10 3.16
C ILE A 203 -6.20 -8.67 2.20
N VAL A 204 -5.71 -7.43 2.34
CA VAL A 204 -4.62 -6.90 1.49
C VAL A 204 -3.35 -7.74 1.63
N GLY A 205 -2.94 -8.05 2.86
CA GLY A 205 -1.77 -8.89 3.11
C GLY A 205 -1.89 -10.28 2.49
N THR A 206 -3.06 -10.90 2.58
CA THR A 206 -3.33 -12.21 1.95
C THR A 206 -3.23 -12.14 0.42
N THR A 207 -3.78 -11.08 -0.19
CA THR A 207 -3.69 -10.85 -1.63
C THR A 207 -2.24 -10.67 -2.09
N LEU A 208 -1.45 -9.88 -1.35
CA LEU A 208 -0.03 -9.69 -1.66
C LEU A 208 0.77 -10.99 -1.47
N GLU A 209 0.51 -11.74 -0.42
CA GLU A 209 1.18 -13.03 -0.17
C GLU A 209 0.90 -14.03 -1.30
N ALA A 210 -0.35 -14.12 -1.78
CA ALA A 210 -0.71 -15.02 -2.87
C ALA A 210 0.02 -14.68 -4.18
N VAL A 211 0.43 -13.43 -4.35
CA VAL A 211 1.08 -12.92 -5.57
C VAL A 211 2.61 -12.96 -5.48
N PHE A 212 3.17 -12.60 -4.31
CA PHE A 212 4.60 -12.39 -4.11
C PHE A 212 5.27 -13.47 -3.26
N GLY A 213 4.50 -14.18 -2.42
CA GLY A 213 5.02 -15.09 -1.38
C GLY A 213 5.42 -16.48 -1.87
N HIS A 214 5.14 -16.82 -3.13
CA HIS A 214 5.32 -18.17 -3.64
C HIS A 214 6.42 -18.28 -4.71
N LYS A 215 7.57 -18.86 -4.32
CA LYS A 215 8.61 -19.25 -5.27
C LYS A 215 8.18 -20.46 -6.09
N CYS A 216 8.56 -20.49 -7.37
CA CYS A 216 8.31 -21.60 -8.31
C CYS A 216 6.83 -21.93 -8.59
N SER A 217 5.89 -21.07 -8.18
CA SER A 217 4.48 -21.20 -8.54
C SER A 217 4.22 -20.62 -9.94
N ALA A 218 3.05 -20.94 -10.52
CA ALA A 218 2.63 -20.32 -11.76
C ALA A 218 2.56 -18.79 -11.58
N PRO A 219 2.89 -17.99 -12.62
CA PRO A 219 2.76 -16.54 -12.54
C PRO A 219 1.34 -16.12 -12.15
N ALA A 220 1.23 -15.39 -11.03
CA ALA A 220 -0.02 -14.78 -10.61
C ALA A 220 -0.13 -13.38 -11.22
N ALA A 221 -1.29 -13.08 -11.80
CA ALA A 221 -1.71 -11.73 -12.12
C ALA A 221 -2.52 -11.18 -10.94
N VAL A 222 -2.30 -9.92 -10.59
CA VAL A 222 -3.00 -9.28 -9.47
C VAL A 222 -4.33 -8.68 -9.90
N LEU A 223 -4.38 -8.19 -11.14
CA LEU A 223 -5.59 -7.61 -11.70
C LEU A 223 -6.33 -8.71 -12.48
N PRO A 224 -7.64 -8.91 -12.25
CA PRO A 224 -8.44 -9.79 -13.08
C PRO A 224 -8.32 -9.45 -14.57
N ALA A 225 -8.44 -10.48 -15.43
CA ALA A 225 -8.36 -10.32 -16.88
C ALA A 225 -9.44 -9.38 -17.46
N ASP A 226 -10.47 -9.09 -16.67
CA ASP A 226 -11.64 -8.30 -17.04
C ASP A 226 -11.41 -6.79 -16.84
N PHE A 227 -10.23 -6.37 -16.36
CA PHE A 227 -9.81 -4.97 -16.24
C PHE A 227 -9.11 -4.43 -17.50
N TYR A 228 -9.17 -5.18 -18.61
CA TYR A 228 -8.62 -4.83 -19.94
C TYR A 228 -9.72 -4.55 -20.97
#